data_AF-A0A7Y4UI21-F1
#
_entry.id   AF-A0A7Y4UI21-F1
#
_cell.length_a   1.000
_cell.length_b   1.000
_cell.length_c   1.000
_cell.angle_alpha   90.00
_cell.angle_beta   90.00
_cell.angle_gamma   90.00
#
_symmetry.space_group_name_H-M   'P 1'
#
loop_
_entity.id
_entity.type
_entity.pdbx_description
1 polymer ?
#
loop_
_entity_poly.entity_id
_entity_poly.type
_entity_poly.pdbx_seq_one_letter_code
_entity_poly.pdbx_strand_id
1 'polypeptide(L)'
;MNFKQITLSLALGALGSLAAFAQAPVKVQKAELSINFGIAKGELISAGDMLVFVDQEMADGSFSIEKTNIAGWTEADGVITVSTVKPVKDRSGERSRFAFRLIEGNSAALATWYREAPKNGAAMPMASTETIAPVTKSAEAAAATAAGVTKPEFKEKSYPAKQKRFPVGSSEGRLVIQEKQIAFEANGDTKRSRIWELKD
;
A
#
# COMPACT_ATOMS: atom_id res chain seq x y z
N MET A 1 -64.29 23.31 -51.26
CA MET A 1 -64.22 22.99 -49.82
C MET A 1 -63.77 21.55 -49.65
N ASN A 2 -62.94 21.29 -48.63
CA ASN A 2 -62.62 20.01 -47.99
C ASN A 2 -61.24 19.38 -48.29
N PHE A 3 -60.27 19.92 -47.54
CA PHE A 3 -59.19 19.29 -46.75
C PHE A 3 -58.45 18.05 -47.29
N LYS A 4 -57.25 18.32 -47.83
CA LYS A 4 -56.15 17.35 -48.00
C LYS A 4 -55.55 16.99 -46.64
N GLN A 5 -55.39 15.69 -46.38
CA GLN A 5 -54.65 15.20 -45.22
C GLN A 5 -53.14 15.38 -45.44
N ILE A 6 -52.47 15.99 -44.46
CA ILE A 6 -51.01 16.11 -44.39
C ILE A 6 -50.54 15.20 -43.26
N THR A 7 -49.95 14.08 -43.62
CA THR A 7 -49.37 13.09 -42.69
C THR A 7 -47.96 13.56 -42.34
N LEU A 8 -47.81 14.20 -41.17
CA LEU A 8 -46.52 14.63 -40.64
C LEU A 8 -45.82 13.44 -39.96
N SER A 9 -44.88 12.81 -40.67
CA SER A 9 -44.07 11.71 -40.11
C SER A 9 -42.92 12.29 -39.29
N LEU A 10 -42.99 12.10 -37.97
CA LEU A 10 -41.97 12.50 -36.99
C LEU A 10 -40.82 11.48 -37.02
N ALA A 11 -39.74 11.77 -37.75
CA ALA A 11 -38.52 10.96 -37.72
C ALA A 11 -37.63 11.40 -36.56
N LEU A 12 -37.86 10.81 -35.37
CA LEU A 12 -37.02 10.99 -34.18
C LEU A 12 -36.04 9.82 -34.09
N GLY A 13 -34.90 9.95 -34.78
CA GLY A 13 -33.82 8.94 -34.80
C GLY A 13 -32.59 9.41 -34.04
N ALA A 14 -32.69 9.60 -32.73
CA ALA A 14 -31.54 9.83 -31.86
C ALA A 14 -30.83 8.49 -31.60
N LEU A 15 -29.87 8.13 -32.45
CA LEU A 15 -28.86 7.10 -32.16
C LEU A 15 -27.83 7.68 -31.17
N GLY A 16 -28.26 7.87 -29.93
CA GLY A 16 -27.36 8.12 -28.81
C GLY A 16 -26.77 6.80 -28.34
N SER A 17 -25.59 6.45 -28.83
CA SER A 17 -24.78 5.35 -28.32
C SER A 17 -24.44 5.61 -26.85
N LEU A 18 -25.24 5.04 -25.94
CA LEU A 18 -24.91 4.93 -24.53
C LEU A 18 -23.71 4.00 -24.40
N ALA A 19 -22.50 4.57 -24.43
CA ALA A 19 -21.31 3.91 -23.94
C ALA A 19 -21.52 3.64 -22.45
N ALA A 20 -21.97 2.42 -22.12
CA ALA A 20 -21.98 1.93 -20.77
C ALA A 20 -20.52 1.84 -20.29
N PHE A 21 -20.04 2.87 -19.59
CA PHE A 21 -18.82 2.77 -18.82
C PHE A 21 -19.04 1.68 -17.77
N ALA A 22 -18.45 0.51 -18.00
CA ALA A 22 -18.41 -0.55 -17.01
C ALA A 22 -17.73 0.00 -15.76
N GLN A 23 -18.52 0.31 -14.73
CA GLN A 23 -18.00 0.76 -13.45
C GLN A 23 -17.16 -0.38 -12.87
N ALA A 24 -15.87 -0.12 -12.64
CA ALA A 24 -14.99 -1.10 -12.03
C ALA A 24 -15.56 -1.51 -10.66
N PRO A 25 -15.53 -2.79 -10.28
CA PRO A 25 -16.08 -3.23 -9.00
C PRO A 25 -15.35 -2.51 -7.87
N VAL A 26 -16.10 -1.75 -7.08
CA VAL A 26 -15.60 -1.03 -5.91
C VAL A 26 -15.81 -1.92 -4.69
N LYS A 27 -14.74 -2.21 -3.95
CA LYS A 27 -14.80 -2.94 -2.68
C LYS A 27 -14.31 -2.04 -1.56
N VAL A 28 -15.16 -1.83 -0.56
CA VAL A 28 -14.87 -1.03 0.63
C VAL A 28 -14.67 -1.96 1.82
N GLN A 29 -13.62 -1.74 2.59
CA GLN A 29 -13.27 -2.55 3.77
C GLN A 29 -12.83 -1.64 4.91
N LYS A 30 -13.21 -1.93 6.15
CA LYS A 30 -12.73 -1.14 7.30
C LYS A 30 -11.32 -1.58 7.67
N ALA A 31 -10.42 -0.61 7.79
CA ALA A 31 -9.02 -0.86 8.09
C ALA A 31 -8.45 0.19 9.05
N GLU A 32 -7.47 -0.24 9.84
CA GLU A 32 -6.63 0.63 10.65
C GLU A 32 -5.26 0.75 9.97
N LEU A 33 -4.84 1.97 9.66
CA LEU A 33 -3.51 2.26 9.14
C LEU A 33 -2.55 2.50 10.30
N SER A 34 -1.45 1.76 10.34
CA SER A 34 -0.35 2.00 11.26
C SER A 34 0.46 3.23 10.83
N ILE A 35 0.47 4.24 11.69
CA ILE A 35 1.21 5.49 11.51
C ILE A 35 2.31 5.59 12.58
N ASN A 36 3.23 6.54 12.41
CA ASN A 36 4.41 6.67 13.28
C ASN A 36 4.03 6.85 14.77
N PHE A 37 2.88 7.46 15.06
CA PHE A 37 2.41 7.75 16.42
C PHE A 37 1.02 7.16 16.72
N GLY A 38 0.72 5.96 16.22
CA GLY A 38 -0.52 5.25 16.57
C GLY A 38 -1.20 4.58 15.39
N ILE A 39 -2.52 4.62 15.40
CA ILE A 39 -3.38 4.02 14.37
C ILE A 39 -4.35 5.09 13.84
N ALA A 40 -4.52 5.13 12.52
CA ALA A 40 -5.55 5.93 11.87
C ALA A 40 -6.68 4.98 11.44
N LYS A 41 -7.90 5.22 11.94
CA LYS A 41 -9.07 4.44 11.57
C LYS A 41 -9.62 4.94 10.24
N GLY A 42 -9.93 4.02 9.35
CA GLY A 42 -10.38 4.39 8.02
C GLY A 42 -11.03 3.26 7.25
N GLU A 43 -11.25 3.56 5.99
CA GLU A 43 -11.76 2.62 5.01
C GLU A 43 -10.73 2.44 3.89
N LEU A 44 -10.42 1.20 3.58
CA LEU A 44 -9.60 0.82 2.46
C LEU A 44 -10.52 0.41 1.31
N ILE A 45 -10.44 1.18 0.23
CA ILE A 45 -11.27 1.05 -0.96
C ILE A 45 -10.38 0.59 -2.10
N SER A 46 -10.74 -0.52 -2.73
CA SER A 46 -10.12 -0.97 -3.98
C SER A 46 -11.10 -0.75 -5.13
N ALA A 47 -10.66 0.00 -6.15
CA ALA A 47 -11.48 0.36 -7.30
C ALA A 47 -10.62 0.47 -8.55
N GLY A 48 -10.88 -0.40 -9.55
CA GLY A 48 -10.10 -0.43 -10.79
C GLY A 48 -8.61 -0.64 -10.50
N ASP A 49 -7.77 0.34 -10.83
CA ASP A 49 -6.33 0.32 -10.62
C ASP A 49 -5.87 1.18 -9.42
N MET A 50 -6.79 1.58 -8.54
CA MET A 50 -6.47 2.40 -7.37
C MET A 50 -6.84 1.71 -6.07
N LEU A 51 -5.95 1.86 -5.09
CA LEU A 51 -6.20 1.61 -3.69
C LEU A 51 -6.33 2.95 -2.98
N VAL A 52 -7.48 3.24 -2.39
CA VAL A 52 -7.75 4.50 -1.70
C VAL A 52 -7.92 4.19 -0.22
N PHE A 53 -7.21 4.92 0.63
CA PHE A 53 -7.45 4.91 2.06
C PHE A 53 -8.16 6.21 2.44
N VAL A 54 -9.33 6.07 3.04
CA VAL A 54 -10.12 7.20 3.56
C VAL A 54 -9.99 7.22 5.07
N ASP A 55 -9.32 8.24 5.58
CA ASP A 55 -9.17 8.48 7.02
C ASP A 55 -10.48 9.08 7.57
N GLN A 56 -11.09 8.40 8.55
CA GLN A 56 -12.37 8.81 9.13
C GLN A 56 -12.24 9.95 10.14
N GLU A 57 -11.03 10.22 10.65
CA GLU A 57 -10.78 11.27 11.64
C GLU A 57 -10.29 12.56 10.98
N MET A 58 -9.42 12.45 9.97
CA MET A 58 -8.87 13.61 9.25
C MET A 58 -8.94 13.39 7.74
N ALA A 59 -9.81 14.15 7.06
CA ALA A 59 -9.95 14.06 5.60
C ALA A 59 -8.62 14.29 4.85
N ASP A 60 -7.79 15.23 5.34
CA ASP A 60 -6.45 15.52 4.79
C ASP A 60 -5.46 14.35 4.93
N GLY A 61 -5.76 13.36 5.78
CA GLY A 61 -5.01 12.12 5.95
C GLY A 61 -5.38 11.02 4.95
N SER A 62 -6.40 11.26 4.11
CA SER A 62 -6.82 10.32 3.07
C SER A 62 -5.89 10.40 1.87
N PHE A 63 -5.61 9.25 1.25
CA PHE A 63 -4.72 9.19 0.10
C PHE A 63 -5.12 8.07 -0.86
N SER A 64 -4.56 8.12 -2.06
CA SER A 64 -4.72 7.07 -3.07
C SER A 64 -3.35 6.58 -3.55
N ILE A 65 -3.29 5.28 -3.81
CA ILE A 65 -2.12 4.57 -4.33
C ILE A 65 -2.56 3.92 -5.63
N GLU A 66 -1.92 4.32 -6.72
CA GLU A 66 -2.05 3.61 -7.99
C GLU A 66 -1.42 2.22 -7.87
N LYS A 67 -2.05 1.24 -8.48
CA LYS A 67 -1.57 -0.13 -8.47
C LYS A 67 -0.20 -0.29 -9.13
N THR A 68 0.06 0.49 -10.17
CA THR A 68 1.37 0.61 -10.83
C THR A 68 2.45 1.19 -9.92
N ASN A 69 2.05 1.94 -8.88
CA ASN A 69 2.95 2.47 -7.87
C ASN A 69 3.24 1.46 -6.74
N ILE A 70 2.55 0.32 -6.69
CA ILE A 70 2.81 -0.70 -5.66
C ILE A 70 4.03 -1.54 -6.07
N ALA A 71 5.12 -1.38 -5.33
CA ALA A 71 6.35 -2.14 -5.48
C ALA A 71 6.25 -3.54 -4.86
N GLY A 72 5.44 -3.69 -3.80
CA GLY A 72 5.30 -4.95 -3.10
C GLY A 72 4.04 -5.02 -2.25
N TRP A 73 3.50 -6.22 -2.13
CA TRP A 73 2.32 -6.54 -1.34
C TRP A 73 2.61 -7.78 -0.52
N THR A 74 2.46 -7.68 0.80
CA THR A 74 2.58 -8.83 1.70
C THR A 74 1.42 -8.84 2.67
N GLU A 75 0.84 -10.01 2.91
CA GLU A 75 -0.21 -10.22 3.88
C GLU A 75 0.27 -11.21 4.92
N ALA A 76 0.29 -10.79 6.19
CA ALA A 76 0.71 -11.62 7.31
C ALA A 76 -0.13 -11.27 8.54
N ASP A 77 -0.65 -12.28 9.24
CA ASP A 77 -1.37 -12.12 10.51
C ASP A 77 -2.52 -11.07 10.49
N GLY A 78 -3.23 -10.96 9.36
CA GLY A 78 -4.32 -9.99 9.18
C GLY A 78 -3.85 -8.54 8.95
N VAL A 79 -2.55 -8.34 8.73
CA VAL A 79 -1.95 -7.06 8.36
C VAL A 79 -1.47 -7.12 6.92
N ILE A 80 -1.96 -6.19 6.11
CA ILE A 80 -1.54 -5.98 4.72
C ILE A 80 -0.47 -4.90 4.72
N THR A 81 0.72 -5.25 4.28
CA THR A 81 1.79 -4.27 4.05
C THR A 81 1.90 -3.99 2.56
N VAL A 82 1.77 -2.71 2.21
CA VAL A 82 1.91 -2.19 0.85
C VAL A 82 3.17 -1.33 0.82
N SER A 83 4.10 -1.69 -0.06
CA SER A 83 5.29 -0.89 -0.36
C SER A 83 5.08 -0.20 -1.71
N THR A 84 5.37 1.09 -1.80
CA THR A 84 5.22 1.88 -3.03
C THR A 84 6.57 2.26 -3.64
N VAL A 85 6.60 2.47 -4.96
CA VAL A 85 7.78 2.92 -5.70
C VAL A 85 8.01 4.42 -5.45
N LYS A 86 6.94 5.22 -5.56
CA LYS A 86 6.92 6.65 -5.25
C LYS A 86 6.34 6.88 -3.86
N PRO A 87 6.89 7.81 -3.06
CA PRO A 87 6.30 8.22 -1.80
C PRO A 87 4.87 8.73 -2.01
N VAL A 88 4.00 8.40 -1.06
CA VAL A 88 2.62 8.90 -1.03
C VAL A 88 2.46 9.71 0.26
N LYS A 89 1.82 10.86 0.14
CA LYS A 89 1.56 11.75 1.25
C LYS A 89 0.38 11.23 2.08
N ASP A 90 0.62 10.95 3.35
CA ASP A 90 -0.37 10.61 4.36
C ASP A 90 -0.38 11.67 5.49
N ARG A 91 -1.17 11.42 6.54
CA ARG A 91 -1.24 12.30 7.72
C ARG A 91 0.09 12.44 8.49
N SER A 92 1.02 11.51 8.29
CA SER A 92 2.34 11.47 8.94
C SER A 92 3.45 12.08 8.06
N GLY A 93 3.14 12.52 6.84
CA GLY A 93 4.09 13.05 5.87
C GLY A 93 4.16 12.19 4.61
N GLU A 94 5.33 12.13 3.97
CA GLU A 94 5.52 11.30 2.78
C GLU A 94 6.10 9.94 3.16
N ARG A 95 5.43 8.86 2.77
CA ARG A 95 5.83 7.49 3.12
C ARG A 95 5.71 6.57 1.92
N SER A 96 6.58 5.57 1.87
CA SER A 96 6.55 4.54 0.82
C SER A 96 6.14 3.16 1.34
N ARG A 97 5.73 3.06 2.61
CA ARG A 97 5.33 1.81 3.22
C ARG A 97 4.14 2.02 4.15
N PHE A 98 3.09 1.27 3.88
CA PHE A 98 1.81 1.34 4.58
C PHE A 98 1.49 -0.03 5.15
N ALA A 99 1.05 -0.08 6.41
CA ALA A 99 0.61 -1.30 7.05
C ALA A 99 -0.84 -1.13 7.50
N PHE A 100 -1.74 -1.85 6.86
CA PHE A 100 -3.17 -1.82 7.11
C PHE A 100 -3.58 -3.07 7.87
N ARG A 101 -4.19 -2.91 9.03
CA ARG A 101 -4.86 -4.00 9.73
C ARG A 101 -6.33 -3.97 9.36
N LEU A 102 -6.83 -5.04 8.76
CA LEU A 102 -8.26 -5.13 8.43
C LEU A 102 -9.05 -5.41 9.71
N ILE A 103 -10.08 -4.61 9.96
CA ILE A 103 -11.00 -4.77 11.08
C ILE A 103 -12.26 -5.50 10.63
N GLU A 104 -12.76 -5.13 9.46
CA GLU A 104 -13.94 -5.72 8.85
C GLU A 104 -13.74 -5.72 7.33
N GLY A 105 -13.56 -6.91 6.75
CA GLY A 105 -13.25 -7.01 5.33
C GLY A 105 -12.74 -8.38 4.92
N ASN A 106 -12.44 -8.51 3.63
CA ASN A 106 -11.93 -9.73 3.03
C ASN A 106 -10.55 -9.43 2.43
N SER A 107 -9.49 -9.80 3.15
CA SER A 107 -8.11 -9.62 2.71
C SER A 107 -7.82 -10.40 1.42
N ALA A 108 -8.41 -11.59 1.26
CA ALA A 108 -8.30 -12.37 0.03
C ALA A 108 -8.91 -11.63 -1.18
N ALA A 109 -9.97 -10.83 -0.98
CA ALA A 109 -10.53 -10.01 -2.05
C ALA A 109 -9.60 -8.87 -2.47
N LEU A 110 -8.83 -8.28 -1.53
CA LEU A 110 -7.80 -7.28 -1.84
C LEU A 110 -6.57 -7.93 -2.50
N ALA A 111 -6.13 -9.09 -2.02
CA ALA A 111 -5.05 -9.84 -2.63
C ALA A 111 -5.41 -10.27 -4.06
N THR A 112 -6.66 -10.68 -4.29
CA THR A 112 -7.18 -10.99 -5.64
C THR A 112 -7.19 -9.73 -6.50
N TRP A 113 -7.73 -8.62 -5.98
CA TRP A 113 -7.69 -7.33 -6.67
C TRP A 113 -6.26 -6.94 -7.05
N TYR A 114 -5.27 -7.10 -6.16
CA TYR A 114 -3.87 -6.79 -6.45
C TYR A 114 -3.28 -7.70 -7.55
N ARG A 115 -3.63 -8.98 -7.58
CA ARG A 115 -3.16 -9.94 -8.58
C ARG A 115 -3.81 -9.79 -9.96
N GLU A 116 -5.03 -9.27 -10.03
CA GLU A 116 -5.68 -9.02 -11.32
C GLU A 116 -4.83 -8.05 -12.15
N ALA A 117 -4.44 -8.36 -13.38
CA ALA A 117 -3.64 -7.42 -14.16
C ALA A 117 -4.42 -6.10 -14.38
N PRO A 118 -3.76 -4.93 -14.32
CA PRO A 118 -4.42 -3.67 -14.66
C PRO A 118 -4.99 -3.77 -16.08
N LYS A 119 -6.26 -3.42 -16.24
CA LYS A 119 -6.98 -3.56 -17.53
C LYS A 119 -6.49 -2.55 -18.58
N ASN A 120 -5.72 -1.54 -18.17
CA ASN A 120 -4.99 -0.66 -19.06
C ASN A 120 -3.58 -1.20 -19.25
N GLY A 121 -3.34 -1.76 -20.44
CA GLY A 121 -2.15 -2.55 -20.77
C GLY A 121 -0.82 -1.90 -20.40
N ALA A 122 -0.17 -2.48 -19.40
CA ALA A 122 1.26 -2.69 -19.36
C ALA A 122 1.47 -3.98 -18.55
N ALA A 123 1.68 -5.09 -19.27
CA ALA A 123 2.02 -6.35 -18.64
C ALA A 123 3.34 -6.17 -17.85
N MET A 124 3.27 -6.33 -16.54
CA MET A 124 4.45 -6.71 -15.75
C MET A 124 4.30 -8.17 -15.34
N PRO A 125 5.39 -8.94 -15.37
CA PRO A 125 5.35 -10.38 -15.19
C PRO A 125 4.86 -10.73 -13.79
N MET A 126 3.81 -11.54 -13.73
CA MET A 126 3.48 -12.33 -12.55
C MET A 126 4.65 -13.27 -12.29
N ALA A 127 5.37 -13.05 -11.19
CA ALA A 127 6.20 -14.10 -10.60
C ALA A 127 5.24 -15.13 -10.00
N SER A 128 5.04 -16.22 -10.75
CA SER A 128 4.34 -17.42 -10.31
C SER A 128 5.01 -17.99 -9.05
N THR A 129 4.16 -18.54 -8.21
CA THR A 129 4.44 -19.40 -7.07
C THR A 129 5.55 -20.41 -7.35
N GLU A 130 6.60 -20.41 -6.52
CA GLU A 130 7.40 -21.63 -6.30
C GLU A 130 7.69 -21.80 -4.80
N THR A 131 7.38 -23.01 -4.35
CA THR A 131 7.33 -23.49 -2.97
C THR A 131 8.70 -24.09 -2.61
N ILE A 132 9.36 -23.45 -1.62
CA ILE A 132 10.22 -24.02 -0.55
C ILE A 132 11.62 -24.62 -0.89
N ALA A 133 12.66 -23.79 -0.64
CA ALA A 133 13.88 -24.00 0.22
C ALA A 133 14.96 -25.08 -0.11
N PRO A 134 16.21 -25.06 0.47
CA PRO A 134 16.98 -24.00 1.16
C PRO A 134 18.51 -23.93 0.82
N VAL A 135 19.21 -22.93 1.40
CA VAL A 135 20.69 -22.74 1.62
C VAL A 135 21.62 -22.73 0.36
N THR A 136 22.54 -21.78 0.12
CA THR A 136 23.65 -21.31 0.97
C THR A 136 24.39 -20.13 0.28
N LYS A 137 24.81 -19.15 1.10
CA LYS A 137 26.12 -18.46 1.07
C LYS A 137 26.48 -17.47 -0.07
N SER A 138 26.48 -16.19 0.33
CA SER A 138 27.49 -15.13 0.08
C SER A 138 27.54 -14.36 -1.25
N ALA A 139 27.35 -13.03 -1.06
CA ALA A 139 27.95 -11.89 -1.76
C ALA A 139 27.50 -11.68 -3.23
N GLU A 140 27.33 -10.48 -3.79
CA GLU A 140 27.88 -9.16 -3.50
C GLU A 140 27.08 -8.12 -4.31
N ALA A 141 27.02 -6.87 -3.80
CA ALA A 141 26.83 -5.62 -4.54
C ALA A 141 25.64 -5.44 -5.52
N ALA A 142 24.70 -4.57 -5.15
CA ALA A 142 24.50 -3.27 -5.81
C ALA A 142 23.20 -2.60 -5.31
N ALA A 143 23.31 -1.74 -4.29
CA ALA A 143 22.32 -0.69 -4.05
C ALA A 143 23.05 0.65 -4.21
N ALA A 144 22.79 1.25 -5.36
CA ALA A 144 23.47 2.40 -5.91
C ALA A 144 23.09 3.71 -5.21
N THR A 145 24.12 4.53 -5.11
CA THR A 145 24.16 5.99 -5.02
C THR A 145 23.17 6.69 -5.96
N ALA A 146 22.43 7.66 -5.44
CA ALA A 146 22.04 8.96 -6.07
C ALA A 146 21.21 9.73 -5.02
N ALA A 147 21.71 10.63 -4.16
CA ALA A 147 22.42 11.89 -4.38
C ALA A 147 21.59 12.96 -5.13
N GLY A 148 21.02 13.90 -4.35
CA GLY A 148 20.51 15.23 -4.72
C GLY A 148 18.98 15.32 -4.64
N VAL A 149 18.33 15.95 -3.65
CA VAL A 149 18.47 17.35 -3.20
C VAL A 149 18.24 17.46 -1.67
N THR A 150 19.09 18.26 -1.03
CA THR A 150 19.31 18.46 0.41
C THR A 150 18.28 19.36 1.11
N LYS A 151 17.76 18.90 2.26
CA LYS A 151 17.26 19.70 3.41
C LYS A 151 17.41 18.84 4.67
N PRO A 152 17.99 19.35 5.78
CA PRO A 152 19.01 18.64 6.55
C PRO A 152 18.57 17.23 6.95
N GLU A 153 19.13 16.26 6.24
CA GLU A 153 18.97 14.83 6.46
C GLU A 153 19.66 14.47 7.77
N PHE A 154 18.88 14.23 8.82
CA PHE A 154 19.33 13.31 9.85
C PHE A 154 19.31 11.93 9.24
N LYS A 155 20.50 11.47 8.84
CA LYS A 155 20.72 10.19 8.19
C LYS A 155 20.22 9.08 9.11
N GLU A 156 19.00 8.63 8.90
CA GLU A 156 18.49 7.39 9.48
C GLU A 156 19.45 6.28 9.05
N LYS A 157 20.16 5.69 10.03
CA LYS A 157 21.06 4.57 9.77
C LYS A 157 20.37 3.30 10.21
N SER A 158 20.18 2.40 9.27
CA SER A 158 19.56 1.09 9.50
C SER A 158 20.62 -0.01 9.40
N TYR A 159 20.72 -0.84 10.43
CA TYR A 159 21.67 -1.95 10.50
C TYR A 159 20.95 -3.28 10.79
N PRO A 160 21.35 -4.39 10.18
CA PRO A 160 20.90 -5.71 10.64
C PRO A 160 21.42 -5.94 12.06
N ALA A 161 20.55 -6.38 12.96
CA ALA A 161 20.89 -6.57 14.37
C ALA A 161 20.27 -7.85 14.93
N LYS A 162 20.97 -8.47 15.88
CA LYS A 162 20.52 -9.67 16.58
C LYS A 162 20.51 -9.39 18.08
N GLN A 163 19.33 -9.43 18.68
CA GLN A 163 19.17 -9.29 20.12
C GLN A 163 19.28 -10.66 20.77
N LYS A 164 20.37 -10.89 21.51
CA LYS A 164 20.57 -12.11 22.30
C LYS A 164 19.81 -11.98 23.63
N ARG A 165 19.03 -13.00 23.98
CA ARG A 165 18.33 -13.09 25.26
C ARG A 165 19.00 -14.15 26.13
N PHE A 166 19.21 -13.81 27.40
CA PHE A 166 19.61 -14.75 28.42
C PHE A 166 18.37 -15.10 29.28
N PRO A 167 18.14 -16.38 29.63
CA PRO A 167 18.98 -17.55 29.39
C PRO A 167 18.77 -18.30 28.05
N VAL A 168 17.63 -18.15 27.34
CA VAL A 168 17.42 -18.79 26.02
C VAL A 168 16.64 -17.88 25.06
N GLY A 169 17.15 -17.77 23.82
CA GLY A 169 16.47 -17.14 22.70
C GLY A 169 17.29 -16.01 22.05
N SER A 170 17.19 -15.88 20.73
CA SER A 170 17.69 -14.70 20.01
C SER A 170 16.62 -14.21 19.07
N SER A 171 16.48 -12.90 18.94
CA SER A 171 15.57 -12.29 17.97
C SER A 171 16.39 -11.56 16.92
N GLU A 172 16.15 -11.87 15.66
CA GLU A 172 16.76 -11.19 14.54
C GLU A 172 15.89 -10.02 14.14
N GLY A 173 16.51 -8.95 13.67
CA GLY A 173 15.80 -7.71 13.44
C GLY A 173 16.69 -6.64 12.83
N ARG A 174 16.20 -5.42 12.91
CA ARG A 174 16.83 -4.24 12.36
C ARG A 174 16.97 -3.19 13.45
N LEU A 175 18.16 -2.60 13.55
CA LEU A 175 18.43 -1.47 14.41
C LEU A 175 18.35 -0.20 13.58
N VAL A 176 17.43 0.68 13.93
CA VAL A 176 17.25 1.98 13.31
C VAL A 176 17.77 3.04 14.28
N ILE A 177 18.78 3.78 13.86
CA ILE A 177 19.39 4.85 14.65
C ILE A 177 18.97 6.19 14.05
N GLN A 178 18.33 7.00 14.89
CA GLN A 178 17.94 8.37 14.61
C GLN A 178 18.64 9.31 15.61
N GLU A 179 18.53 10.62 15.39
CA GLU A 179 19.25 11.63 16.18
C GLU A 179 18.94 11.56 17.68
N LYS A 180 17.68 11.33 18.04
CA LYS A 180 17.19 11.32 19.42
C LYS A 180 16.70 9.96 19.90
N GLN A 181 16.74 8.94 19.04
CA GLN A 181 16.21 7.63 19.40
C GLN A 181 16.91 6.48 18.68
N ILE A 182 16.93 5.34 19.34
CA ILE A 182 17.36 4.06 18.79
C ILE A 182 16.16 3.12 18.86
N ALA A 183 15.81 2.50 17.75
CA ALA A 183 14.75 1.50 17.69
C ALA A 183 15.32 0.15 17.24
N PHE A 184 14.91 -0.92 17.90
CA PHE A 184 15.08 -2.30 17.43
C PHE A 184 13.74 -2.83 16.96
N GLU A 185 13.66 -3.25 15.70
CA GLU A 185 12.50 -3.87 15.07
C GLU A 185 12.78 -5.36 14.90
N ALA A 186 12.05 -6.23 15.61
CA ALA A 186 12.23 -7.67 15.47
C ALA A 186 11.51 -8.21 14.24
N ASN A 187 12.17 -9.08 13.48
CA ASN A 187 11.58 -9.76 12.32
C ASN A 187 10.66 -10.88 12.81
N GLY A 188 9.35 -10.69 12.67
CA GLY A 188 8.33 -11.71 12.96
C GLY A 188 7.77 -11.73 14.39
N ASP A 189 8.17 -10.80 15.27
CA ASP A 189 7.56 -10.65 16.60
C ASP A 189 7.53 -9.18 17.02
N THR A 190 6.43 -8.48 16.70
CA THR A 190 6.25 -7.05 17.01
C THR A 190 6.25 -6.74 18.50
N LYS A 191 5.96 -7.72 19.37
CA LYS A 191 6.04 -7.55 20.83
C LYS A 191 7.49 -7.41 21.32
N ARG A 192 8.46 -7.71 20.45
CA ARG A 192 9.90 -7.60 20.74
C ARG A 192 10.53 -6.34 20.18
N SER A 193 9.77 -5.50 19.49
CA SER A 193 10.26 -4.19 19.09
C SER A 193 10.46 -3.31 20.32
N ARG A 194 11.58 -2.57 20.35
CA ARG A 194 11.95 -1.68 21.45
C ARG A 194 12.40 -0.34 20.90
N ILE A 195 12.04 0.73 21.60
CA ILE A 195 12.47 2.08 21.29
C ILE A 195 13.10 2.65 22.56
N TRP A 196 14.25 3.28 22.37
CA TRP A 196 14.96 4.00 23.40
C TRP A 196 15.13 5.45 22.94
N GLU A 197 14.61 6.37 23.72
CA GLU A 197 14.78 7.80 23.50
C GLU A 197 15.97 8.31 24.32
N LEU A 198 16.77 9.19 23.73
CA LEU A 198 17.80 9.92 24.43
C LEU A 198 17.12 10.98 25.31
N LYS A 199 17.26 10.84 26.63
CA LYS A 199 16.90 11.90 27.58
C LYS A 199 18.17 12.69 27.92
N ASP A 200 18.08 14.00 27.76
CA ASP A 200 19.08 14.97 28.23
C ASP A 200 19.06 15.07 29.77
#